data_AF-A0A452YLH1-F1
#
_entry.id   AF-A0A452YLH1-F1
#
_cell.length_a   1.000
_cell.length_b   1.000
_cell.length_c   1.000
_cell.angle_alpha   90.00
_cell.angle_beta   90.00
_cell.angle_gamma   90.00
#
_symmetry.space_group_name_H-M   'P 1'
#
loop_
_entity.id
_entity.type
_entity.pdbx_description
1 polymer ?
#
loop_
_entity_poly.entity_id
_entity_poly.type
_entity_poly.pdbx_seq_one_letter_code
_entity_poly.pdbx_strand_id
1 'polypeptide(L)'
;SADELVIEDTSRSGDSISVTIRFRPLSEREIQRGDEITWYPDGDRLVRCDYVQPSAYGYDRVFGPSTATEAVYDVAARPVVKGAMEGINGMLLSFI
;
A
#
# COMPACT_ATOMS: atom_id res chain seq x y z
N SER A 1 33.02 -0.16 6.57
CA SER A 1 32.14 0.97 6.27
C SER A 1 31.20 0.48 5.20
N ALA A 2 29.92 0.29 5.52
CA ALA A 2 28.95 -0.29 4.60
C ALA A 2 28.49 0.83 3.67
N ASP A 3 28.93 0.78 2.42
CA ASP A 3 28.51 1.71 1.38
C ASP A 3 27.00 1.53 1.14
N GLU A 4 26.33 2.66 1.24
CA GLU A 4 24.91 2.91 1.08
C GLU A 4 24.44 2.42 -0.30
N LEU A 5 23.72 1.30 -0.33
CA LEU A 5 23.00 0.87 -1.53
C LEU A 5 21.81 1.81 -1.72
N VAL A 6 22.05 2.91 -2.42
CA VAL A 6 21.01 3.72 -3.03
C VAL A 6 20.32 2.83 -4.06
N ILE A 7 19.17 2.27 -3.68
CA ILE A 7 18.24 1.65 -4.63
C ILE A 7 17.59 2.81 -5.39
N GLU A 8 18.30 3.34 -6.39
CA GLU A 8 17.67 4.13 -7.43
C GLU A 8 16.82 3.17 -8.27
N ASP A 9 15.52 3.10 -7.98
CA ASP A 9 14.53 2.42 -8.81
C ASP A 9 14.31 3.21 -10.11
N THR A 10 15.28 3.13 -11.01
CA THR A 10 15.15 3.58 -12.40
C THR A 10 14.43 2.49 -13.20
N SER A 11 13.15 2.22 -12.92
CA SER A 11 12.37 1.28 -13.75
C SER A 11 10.85 1.46 -13.74
N ARG A 12 10.30 2.64 -13.45
CA ARG A 12 8.87 2.94 -13.76
C ARG A 12 8.70 3.81 -15.00
N SER A 13 9.10 3.26 -16.14
CA SER A 13 8.52 3.66 -17.42
C SER A 13 7.05 3.20 -17.45
N GLY A 14 6.10 4.08 -17.12
CA GLY A 14 4.78 4.02 -17.78
C GLY A 14 3.48 4.05 -16.98
N ASP A 15 3.44 4.03 -15.64
CA ASP A 15 2.14 4.11 -14.94
C ASP A 15 1.91 5.51 -14.34
N SER A 16 0.93 6.23 -14.90
CA SER A 16 0.48 7.54 -14.40
C SER A 16 -0.38 7.44 -13.13
N ILE A 17 -0.80 6.23 -12.77
CA ILE A 17 -1.68 5.95 -11.64
C ILE A 17 -1.16 4.70 -10.92
N SER A 18 -0.92 4.82 -9.62
CA SER A 18 -0.62 3.67 -8.75
C SER A 18 -1.73 3.49 -7.73
N VAL A 19 -2.21 2.26 -7.57
CA VAL A 19 -3.26 1.88 -6.62
C VAL A 19 -2.66 1.05 -5.49
N THR A 20 -2.74 1.58 -4.27
CA THR A 20 -2.23 0.91 -3.08
C THR A 20 -3.35 0.63 -2.08
N ILE A 21 -3.30 -0.52 -1.41
CA ILE A 21 -4.24 -0.91 -0.35
C ILE A 21 -3.53 -0.87 1.00
N ARG A 22 -4.19 -0.35 2.04
CA ARG A 22 -3.72 -0.44 3.43
C ARG A 22 -4.78 -1.07 4.31
N PHE A 23 -4.46 -2.21 4.90
CA PHE A 23 -5.27 -2.79 5.96
C PHE A 23 -5.06 -2.01 7.25
N ARG A 24 -6.15 -1.63 7.91
CA ARG A 24 -6.11 -1.15 9.29
C ARG A 24 -6.27 -2.34 10.24
N PRO A 25 -5.66 -2.30 11.44
CA PRO A 25 -6.00 -3.27 12.48
C PRO A 25 -7.49 -3.15 12.85
N LEU A 26 -8.03 -4.25 13.36
CA LEU A 26 -9.36 -4.24 13.97
C LEU A 26 -9.37 -3.28 15.16
N SER A 27 -10.46 -2.53 15.27
CA SER A 27 -10.72 -1.69 16.43
C SER A 27 -11.15 -2.55 17.62
N GLU A 28 -10.96 -2.05 18.84
CA GLU A 28 -11.39 -2.75 20.06
C GLU A 28 -12.87 -3.12 20.03
N ARG A 29 -13.71 -2.29 19.40
CA ARG A 29 -15.16 -2.53 19.28
C ARG A 29 -15.47 -3.72 18.36
N GLU A 30 -14.73 -3.88 17.27
CA GLU A 30 -14.86 -5.00 16.33
C GLU A 30 -14.37 -6.30 17.01
N ILE A 31 -13.26 -6.23 17.75
CA ILE A 31 -12.74 -7.36 18.53
C ILE A 31 -13.75 -7.81 19.60
N GLN A 32 -14.36 -6.88 20.33
CA GLN A 32 -15.37 -7.19 21.35
C GLN A 32 -16.64 -7.82 20.78
N ARG A 33 -16.98 -7.52 19.52
CA ARG A 33 -18.10 -8.14 18.80
C ARG A 33 -17.79 -9.55 18.30
N GLY A 34 -16.50 -9.92 18.28
CA GLY A 34 -16.03 -11.19 17.73
C GLY A 34 -15.90 -11.16 16.20
N ASP A 35 -15.66 -9.99 15.61
CA ASP A 35 -15.45 -9.86 14.17
C ASP A 35 -14.10 -10.50 13.78
N GLU A 36 -14.10 -11.35 12.77
CA GLU A 36 -12.88 -11.98 12.22
C GLU A 36 -12.38 -11.27 10.96
N ILE A 37 -11.06 -11.32 10.76
CA ILE A 37 -10.41 -10.79 9.56
C ILE A 37 -10.61 -11.78 8.42
N THR A 38 -11.46 -11.44 7.46
CA THR A 38 -11.69 -12.26 6.26
C THR A 38 -10.73 -11.95 5.12
N TRP A 39 -10.24 -10.71 5.05
CA TRP A 39 -9.37 -10.22 3.98
C TRP A 39 -7.96 -10.00 4.51
N TYR A 40 -6.96 -10.54 3.81
CA TYR A 40 -5.57 -10.43 4.24
C TYR A 40 -4.62 -10.17 3.06
N PRO A 41 -3.48 -9.51 3.31
CA PRO A 41 -2.42 -9.38 2.32
C PRO A 41 -1.75 -10.75 2.06
N ASP A 42 -1.66 -11.13 0.80
CA ASP A 42 -0.83 -12.27 0.34
C ASP A 42 0.43 -11.70 -0.33
N GLY A 43 1.45 -11.46 0.50
CA GLY A 43 2.62 -10.71 0.12
C GLY A 43 2.31 -9.24 -0.18
N ASP A 44 3.08 -8.67 -1.10
CA ASP A 44 3.20 -7.22 -1.27
C ASP A 44 2.24 -6.62 -2.32
N ARG A 45 1.55 -7.47 -3.09
CA ARG A 45 0.75 -7.06 -4.26
C ARG A 45 -0.61 -7.73 -4.34
N LEU A 46 -0.91 -8.71 -3.50
CA LEU A 46 -2.16 -9.45 -3.55
C LEU A 46 -2.98 -9.25 -2.28
N VAL A 47 -4.29 -9.16 -2.45
CA VAL A 47 -5.29 -9.20 -1.39
C VAL A 47 -6.13 -10.46 -1.57
N ARG A 48 -6.23 -11.30 -0.55
CA ARG A 48 -6.99 -12.56 -0.58
C ARG A 48 -8.15 -12.58 0.39
N CYS A 49 -9.18 -13.33 0.00
CA CYS A 49 -10.36 -13.65 0.80
C CYS A 49 -10.70 -15.13 0.64
N ASP A 50 -10.82 -15.85 1.76
CA ASP A 50 -11.09 -17.30 1.75
C ASP A 50 -12.58 -17.65 1.93
N TYR A 51 -13.43 -16.67 2.32
CA TYR A 51 -14.87 -16.92 2.58
C TYR A 51 -15.76 -16.76 1.35
N VAL A 52 -15.49 -15.77 0.51
CA VAL A 52 -16.26 -15.51 -0.71
C VAL A 52 -15.42 -16.02 -1.86
N GLN A 53 -15.62 -17.29 -2.27
CA GLN A 53 -14.95 -17.97 -3.38
C GLN A 53 -13.47 -17.60 -3.54
N PRO A 54 -12.49 -18.45 -3.17
CA PRO A 54 -11.08 -18.07 -3.01
C PRO A 54 -10.61 -17.10 -4.11
N SER A 55 -10.57 -15.82 -3.74
CA SER A 55 -10.41 -14.71 -4.67
C SER A 55 -9.17 -13.93 -4.27
N ALA A 56 -8.37 -13.57 -5.28
CA ALA A 56 -7.15 -12.80 -5.13
C ALA A 56 -7.19 -11.60 -6.06
N TYR A 57 -6.96 -10.42 -5.52
CA TYR A 57 -6.95 -9.15 -6.27
C TYR A 57 -5.55 -8.55 -6.24
N GLY A 58 -5.04 -8.19 -7.42
CA GLY A 58 -3.72 -7.59 -7.61
C GLY A 58 -3.75 -6.07 -7.53
N TYR A 59 -2.77 -5.50 -6.83
CA TYR A 59 -2.55 -4.07 -6.66
C TYR A 59 -1.05 -3.74 -6.77
N ASP A 60 -0.70 -2.47 -6.92
CA ASP A 60 0.70 -2.03 -6.99
C ASP A 60 1.44 -2.27 -5.68
N ARG A 61 0.75 -2.02 -4.56
CA ARG A 61 1.25 -2.26 -3.22
C ARG A 61 0.12 -2.57 -2.25
N VAL A 62 0.33 -3.56 -1.39
CA VAL A 62 -0.57 -3.91 -0.30
C VAL A 62 0.19 -3.80 1.03
N PHE A 63 -0.37 -3.04 1.97
CA PHE A 63 0.20 -2.82 3.29
C PHE A 63 -0.63 -3.54 4.34
N GLY A 64 0.03 -4.33 5.18
CA GLY A 64 -0.60 -5.01 6.30
C GLY A 64 -0.97 -4.06 7.46
N PRO A 65 -1.71 -4.57 8.46
CA PRO A 65 -2.17 -3.80 9.62
C PRO A 65 -1.04 -3.25 10.50
N SER A 66 0.14 -3.87 10.45
CA SER A 66 1.33 -3.45 11.20
C SER A 66 2.23 -2.47 10.44
N THR A 67 1.89 -2.13 9.19
CA THR A 67 2.74 -1.23 8.39
C THR A 67 2.72 0.20 8.93
N ALA A 68 3.91 0.73 9.19
CA ALA A 68 4.10 2.11 9.62
C ALA A 68 3.65 3.11 8.56
N THR A 69 3.09 4.25 9.00
CA THR A 69 2.62 5.31 8.10
C THR A 69 3.75 5.88 7.23
N GLU A 70 4.99 5.89 7.73
CA GLU A 70 6.17 6.30 6.96
C GLU A 70 6.38 5.42 5.71
N ALA A 71 6.31 4.09 5.87
CA ALA A 71 6.45 3.18 4.74
C ALA A 71 5.32 3.34 3.70
N VAL A 72 4.11 3.68 4.14
CA VAL A 72 2.99 4.00 3.23
C VAL A 72 3.27 5.30 2.48
N TYR A 73 3.77 6.33 3.17
CA TYR A 73 4.16 7.61 2.57
C TYR A 73 5.25 7.43 1.51
N ASP A 74 6.29 6.67 1.82
CA ASP A 74 7.45 6.47 0.95
C ASP A 74 7.08 5.87 -0.40
N VAL A 75 6.09 4.99 -0.41
CA VAL A 75 5.65 4.32 -1.63
C VAL A 75 4.55 5.11 -2.34
N ALA A 76 3.54 5.62 -1.62
CA ALA A 76 2.35 6.21 -2.24
C ALA A 76 2.46 7.72 -2.48
N ALA A 77 3.11 8.46 -1.58
CA ALA A 77 3.08 9.93 -1.57
C ALA A 77 4.40 10.57 -1.99
N ARG A 78 5.54 10.01 -1.57
CA ARG A 78 6.87 10.55 -1.87
C ARG A 78 7.12 10.76 -3.38
N PRO A 79 6.75 9.85 -4.30
CA PRO A 79 6.93 10.08 -5.73
C PRO A 79 6.09 11.24 -6.26
N VAL A 80 4.85 11.40 -5.76
CA VAL A 80 3.95 12.50 -6.14
C VAL A 80 4.50 13.84 -5.67
N VAL A 81 5.01 13.91 -4.44
CA VAL A 81 5.64 15.12 -3.88
C VAL A 81 6.92 15.46 -4.64
N LYS A 82 7.76 14.47 -4.96
CA LYS A 82 8.97 14.68 -5.77
C LYS A 82 8.62 15.23 -7.16
N GLY A 83 7.64 14.64 -7.84
CA GLY A 83 7.16 15.12 -9.12
C GLY A 83 6.67 16.58 -9.05
N ALA A 84 5.94 16.94 -7.99
CA ALA A 84 5.51 18.32 -7.78
C ALA A 84 6.67 19.30 -7.64
N MET A 85 7.76 18.90 -6.96
CA MET A 85 8.97 19.73 -6.85
C MET A 85 9.72 19.89 -8.18
N GLU A 86 9.59 18.92 -9.08
CA GLU A 86 10.14 18.95 -10.44
C GLU A 86 9.20 19.69 -11.43
N GLY A 87 8.07 20.23 -10.95
CA GLY A 87 7.10 20.97 -11.76
C GLY A 87 6.05 20.10 -12.45
N ILE A 88 5.92 18.82 -12.06
CA ILE A 88 4.94 17.87 -12.58
C ILE A 88 3.68 17.88 -11.70
N ASN A 89 2.50 17.98 -12.31
CA ASN A 89 1.24 17.89 -11.57
C ASN A 89 0.98 16.45 -11.11
N GLY A 90 0.68 16.25 -9.83
CA GLY A 90 0.34 14.96 -9.24
C GLY A 90 -0.87 15.03 -8.32
N MET A 91 -1.58 13.93 -8.15
CA MET A 91 -2.80 13.83 -7.34
C MET A 91 -2.75 12.59 -6.46
N LEU A 92 -3.06 12.76 -5.17
CA LEU A 92 -3.22 11.65 -4.22
C LEU A 92 -4.66 11.61 -3.74
N LEU A 93 -5.28 10.43 -3.82
CA LEU A 93 -6.64 10.17 -3.40
C LEU A 93 -6.68 9.09 -2.33
N SER A 94 -7.59 9.25 -1.38
CA SER A 94 -7.87 8.24 -0.35
C SER A 94 -9.36 7.90 -0.39
N PHE A 95 -9.65 6.60 -0.37
CA PHE A 95 -11.00 6.04 -0.31
C PHE A 95 -11.14 5.22 0.97
N ILE A 96 -12.30 5.29 1.61
CA ILE A 96 -12.64 4.54 2.83
C ILE A 96 -13.67 3.46 2.53
#